data_AF-A0A059LA13-F1
#
_entry.id   AF-A0A059LA13-F1
#
_cell.length_a   1.000
_cell.length_b   1.000
_cell.length_c   1.000
_cell.angle_alpha   90.00
_cell.angle_beta   90.00
_cell.angle_gamma   90.00
#
_symmetry.space_group_name_H-M   'P 1'
#
loop_
_entity.id
_entity.type
_entity.pdbx_description
1 polymer ?
#
loop_
_entity_poly.entity_id
_entity_poly.type
_entity_poly.pdbx_seq_one_letter_code
_entity_poly.pdbx_strand_id
1 'polypeptide(L)'
;PNPLLGDAFVVAAQICAAAQFIVEEKFLAKYRAPVLLAVGMEGAWGVLLSAAALPLVSRLRGADGRAWDSFPEAVEQVRGSWQLQWTTGVTVLSIAFFNFFGVSVTKNLSGASRATIDACRTIFVWMFSLYA
;
A
#
# COMPACT_ATOMS: atom_id res chain seq x y z
N PRO A 1 1.20 -6.38 24.69
CA PRO A 1 0.41 -6.13 23.46
C PRO A 1 -0.79 -7.08 23.38
N ASN A 2 -2.01 -6.56 23.34
CA ASN A 2 -3.23 -7.38 23.28
C ASN A 2 -3.47 -7.88 21.83
N PRO A 3 -3.31 -9.18 21.54
CA PRO A 3 -3.47 -9.70 20.18
C PRO A 3 -4.88 -9.45 19.60
N LEU A 4 -5.91 -9.54 20.46
CA LEU A 4 -7.30 -9.27 20.09
C LEU A 4 -7.53 -7.84 19.56
N LEU A 5 -6.80 -6.85 20.09
CA LEU A 5 -6.90 -5.47 19.62
C LEU A 5 -6.26 -5.33 18.23
N GLY A 6 -5.14 -6.03 18.00
CA GLY A 6 -4.51 -6.11 16.69
C GLY A 6 -5.43 -6.74 15.66
N ASP A 7 -6.05 -7.88 16.00
CA ASP A 7 -7.01 -8.56 15.13
C ASP A 7 -8.20 -7.66 14.79
N ALA A 8 -8.74 -6.94 15.78
CA ALA A 8 -9.83 -5.99 15.55
C ALA A 8 -9.44 -4.86 14.57
N PHE A 9 -8.22 -4.32 14.68
CA PHE A 9 -7.73 -3.31 13.73
C PHE A 9 -7.55 -3.87 12.33
N VAL A 10 -7.07 -5.12 12.19
CA VAL A 10 -6.94 -5.78 10.89
C VAL A 10 -8.31 -5.94 10.23
N VAL A 11 -9.31 -6.45 10.97
CA VAL A 11 -10.67 -6.61 10.44
C VAL A 11 -11.27 -5.27 10.03
N ALA A 12 -11.12 -4.23 10.85
CA ALA A 12 -11.58 -2.89 10.51
C ALA A 12 -10.90 -2.35 9.24
N ALA A 13 -9.59 -2.54 9.09
CA ALA A 13 -8.85 -2.12 7.90
C ALA A 13 -9.34 -2.84 6.64
N GLN A 14 -9.65 -4.14 6.71
CA GLN A 14 -10.18 -4.90 5.58
C GLN A 14 -11.58 -4.41 5.15
N ILE A 15 -12.44 -4.02 6.10
CA ILE A 15 -13.74 -3.43 5.78
C ILE A 15 -13.56 -2.11 5.01
N CYS A 16 -12.65 -1.25 5.46
CA CYS A 16 -12.33 0.00 4.76
C CYS A 16 -11.79 -0.26 3.35
N ALA A 17 -10.88 -1.25 3.19
CA ALA A 17 -10.33 -1.61 1.89
C ALA A 17 -11.42 -2.15 0.93
N ALA A 18 -12.29 -3.02 1.42
CA ALA A 18 -13.42 -3.52 0.62
C ALA A 18 -14.38 -2.39 0.19
N ALA A 19 -14.66 -1.44 1.08
CA ALA A 19 -15.45 -0.26 0.75
C ALA A 19 -14.76 0.60 -0.32
N GLN A 20 -13.44 0.80 -0.24
CA GLN A 20 -12.66 1.53 -1.24
C GLN A 20 -12.78 0.87 -2.62
N PHE A 21 -12.62 -0.45 -2.73
CA PHE A 21 -12.77 -1.16 -4.01
C PHE A 21 -14.16 -1.00 -4.63
N ILE A 22 -15.23 -1.04 -3.82
CA ILE A 22 -16.60 -0.86 -4.31
C ILE A 22 -16.83 0.58 -4.81
N VAL A 23 -16.33 1.58 -4.08
CA VAL A 23 -16.43 2.99 -4.48
C VAL A 23 -15.65 3.23 -5.77
N GLU A 24 -14.45 2.67 -5.86
CA GLU A 24 -13.58 2.74 -7.02
C GLU A 24 -14.24 2.12 -8.26
N GLU A 25 -14.80 0.91 -8.13
CA GLU A 25 -15.54 0.23 -9.20
C GLU A 25 -16.73 1.07 -9.69
N LYS A 26 -17.54 1.62 -8.76
CA LYS A 26 -18.67 2.50 -9.12
C LYS A 26 -18.21 3.77 -9.82
N PHE A 27 -17.11 4.37 -9.39
CA PHE A 27 -16.58 5.59 -9.97
C PHE A 27 -16.03 5.35 -11.38
N LEU A 28 -15.28 4.26 -11.57
CA LEU A 28 -14.76 3.83 -12.87
C LEU A 28 -15.89 3.49 -13.86
N ALA A 29 -16.94 2.83 -13.39
CA ALA A 29 -18.13 2.52 -14.21
C ALA A 29 -18.89 3.78 -14.63
N LYS A 30 -19.05 4.76 -13.72
CA LYS A 30 -19.83 5.98 -13.97
C LYS A 30 -19.10 7.01 -14.83
N TYR A 31 -17.82 7.28 -14.54
CA TYR A 31 -17.06 8.37 -15.18
C TYR A 31 -16.19 7.90 -16.36
N ARG A 32 -16.08 6.58 -16.60
CA ARG A 32 -15.21 5.98 -17.65
C ARG A 32 -13.79 6.54 -17.64
N ALA A 33 -13.30 6.97 -16.49
CA ALA A 33 -12.00 7.60 -16.36
C ALA A 33 -10.89 6.65 -16.86
N PRO A 34 -9.81 7.19 -17.45
CA PRO A 34 -8.64 6.40 -17.78
C PRO A 34 -8.00 5.87 -16.49
N VAL A 35 -7.69 4.57 -16.48
CA VAL A 35 -7.12 3.84 -15.32
C VAL A 35 -5.86 4.53 -14.80
N LEU A 36 -5.02 4.98 -15.73
CA LEU A 36 -3.77 5.66 -15.39
C LEU A 36 -3.99 6.97 -14.63
N LEU A 37 -5.05 7.72 -14.95
CA LEU A 37 -5.37 8.96 -14.25
C LEU A 37 -5.88 8.68 -12.83
N ALA A 38 -6.71 7.65 -12.67
CA ALA A 38 -7.21 7.23 -11.36
C ALA A 38 -6.05 6.82 -10.43
N VAL A 39 -5.17 5.93 -10.89
CA VAL A 39 -3.99 5.50 -10.14
C VAL A 39 -3.03 6.66 -9.86
N GLY A 40 -2.85 7.57 -10.83
CA GLY A 40 -2.01 8.76 -10.65
C GLY A 40 -2.56 9.70 -9.58
N MET A 41 -3.88 9.91 -9.54
CA MET A 41 -4.55 10.70 -8.51
C MET A 41 -4.46 10.04 -7.13
N GLU A 42 -4.66 8.73 -7.02
CA GLU A 42 -4.48 7.99 -5.77
C GLU A 42 -3.05 8.11 -5.26
N GLY A 43 -2.06 7.97 -6.14
CA GLY A 43 -0.65 8.15 -5.81
C GLY A 43 -0.34 9.58 -5.33
N ALA A 44 -0.86 10.59 -6.03
CA ALA A 44 -0.65 11.99 -5.66
C ALA A 44 -1.26 12.32 -4.27
N TRP A 45 -2.49 11.89 -4.01
CA TRP A 45 -3.11 12.04 -2.69
C TRP A 45 -2.40 11.23 -1.61
N GLY A 46 -1.95 10.01 -1.92
CA GLY A 46 -1.15 9.19 -1.01
C GLY A 46 0.16 9.87 -0.60
N VAL A 47 0.87 10.48 -1.55
CA VAL A 47 2.08 11.26 -1.28
C VAL A 47 1.76 12.49 -0.42
N LEU A 48 0.70 13.22 -0.74
CA LEU A 48 0.31 14.42 0.02
C LEU A 48 -0.08 14.09 1.46
N LEU A 49 -0.89 13.04 1.65
CA LEU A 49 -1.28 12.56 2.99
C LEU A 49 -0.06 12.05 3.76
N SER A 50 0.84 11.31 3.11
CA SER A 50 2.07 10.82 3.73
C SER A 50 3.00 11.96 4.14
N ALA A 51 3.15 12.97 3.28
CA ALA A 51 3.93 14.17 3.56
C ALA A 51 3.36 14.98 4.75
N ALA A 52 2.04 14.97 4.94
CA ALA A 52 1.38 15.58 6.09
C ALA A 52 1.48 14.71 7.36
N ALA A 53 1.48 13.38 7.23
CA ALA A 53 1.55 12.44 8.34
C ALA A 53 2.97 12.28 8.91
N LEU A 54 4.01 12.33 8.06
CA LEU A 54 5.41 12.17 8.47
C LEU A 54 5.84 13.15 9.59
N PRO A 55 5.50 14.45 9.54
CA PRO A 55 5.77 15.39 10.65
C PRO A 55 5.01 15.07 11.94
N LEU A 56 3.89 14.35 11.87
CA LEU A 56 3.13 13.94 13.04
C LEU A 56 3.81 12.75 13.71
N VAL A 57 4.19 11.75 12.91
CA VAL A 57 4.86 10.53 13.38
C VAL A 57 6.26 10.83 13.92
N SER A 58 6.97 11.79 13.32
CA SER A 58 8.29 12.20 13.82
C SER A 58 8.27 12.90 15.18
N ARG A 59 7.10 13.42 15.61
CA ARG A 59 6.91 13.97 16.96
C ARG A 59 6.60 12.91 18.01
N LEU A 60 6.12 11.73 17.60
CA LEU A 60 5.90 10.60 18.50
C LEU A 60 7.24 9.95 18.82
N ARG A 61 7.64 10.02 20.08
CA ARG A 61 8.90 9.46 20.57
C ARG A 61 8.63 8.13 21.25
N GLY A 62 9.41 7.11 20.91
CA GLY A 62 9.37 5.81 21.58
C GLY A 62 9.96 5.87 22.98
N ALA A 63 9.88 4.75 23.69
CA ALA A 63 10.49 4.58 25.02
C ALA A 63 12.01 4.90 25.01
N ASP A 64 12.66 4.73 23.87
CA ASP A 64 14.09 4.99 23.66
C ASP A 64 14.41 6.47 23.33
N GLY A 65 13.42 7.37 23.33
CA GLY A 65 13.59 8.79 23.03
C GLY A 65 13.80 9.13 21.54
N ARG A 66 13.91 8.12 20.67
CA ARG A 66 13.93 8.27 19.21
C ARG A 66 12.53 8.48 18.65
N ALA A 67 12.43 9.25 17.58
CA ALA A 67 11.19 9.36 16.81
C ALA A 67 10.83 8.00 16.21
N TRP A 68 9.54 7.68 16.11
CA TRP A 68 9.09 6.40 15.52
C TRP A 68 9.43 6.29 14.04
N ASP A 69 9.37 7.41 13.33
CA ASP A 69 9.78 7.49 11.93
C ASP A 69 10.29 8.89 11.66
N SER A 70 11.50 9.00 11.10
CA SER A 70 12.13 10.28 10.80
C SER A 70 12.61 10.28 9.34
N PHE A 71 12.00 11.16 8.55
CA PHE A 71 12.33 11.32 7.14
C PHE A 71 13.83 11.58 6.86
N PRO A 72 14.54 12.48 7.57
CA PRO A 72 15.94 12.74 7.26
C PRO A 72 16.84 11.53 7.53
N GLU A 73 16.62 10.78 8.62
CA GLU A 73 17.40 9.57 8.90
C GLU A 73 17.10 8.46 7.89
N ALA A 74 15.83 8.30 7.49
CA ALA A 74 15.44 7.33 6.46
C ALA A 74 16.14 7.62 5.11
N VAL A 75 16.22 8.89 4.71
CA VAL A 75 16.92 9.30 3.48
C VAL A 75 18.42 9.04 3.59
N GLU A 76 19.03 9.32 4.74
CA GLU A 76 20.46 9.05 4.96
C GLU A 76 20.76 7.55 4.90
N GLN A 77 19.93 6.70 5.52
CA GLN A 77 20.07 5.24 5.49
C GLN A 77 19.96 4.68 4.06
N VAL A 78 18.98 5.15 3.29
CA VAL A 78 18.82 4.73 1.89
C VAL A 78 20.03 5.19 1.07
N ARG A 79 20.53 6.41 1.27
CA ARG A 79 21.73 6.89 0.55
C ARG A 79 23.00 6.14 0.94
N GLY A 80 23.11 5.68 2.18
CA GLY A 80 24.29 4.98 2.69
C GLY A 80 24.46 3.53 2.18
N SER A 81 23.39 2.89 1.69
CA SER A 81 23.44 1.49 1.24
C SER A 81 22.96 1.33 -0.20
N TRP A 82 23.85 0.83 -1.06
CA TRP A 82 23.51 0.48 -2.44
C TRP A 82 22.38 -0.57 -2.53
N GLN A 83 22.39 -1.55 -1.63
CA GLN A 83 21.35 -2.58 -1.56
C GLN A 83 19.97 -1.96 -1.26
N LEU A 84 19.90 -0.99 -0.34
CA LEU A 84 18.65 -0.31 0.00
C LEU A 84 18.13 0.54 -1.17
N GLN A 85 19.00 1.25 -1.89
CA GLN A 85 18.58 2.05 -3.05
C GLN A 85 17.96 1.18 -4.14
N TRP A 86 18.64 0.10 -4.52
CA TRP A 86 18.17 -0.79 -5.57
C TRP A 86 16.85 -1.46 -5.17
N THR A 87 16.79 -2.05 -3.98
CA THR A 87 15.57 -2.72 -3.49
C THR A 87 14.40 -1.75 -3.39
N THR A 88 14.61 -0.55 -2.86
CA THR A 88 13.58 0.49 -2.79
C THR A 88 13.07 0.88 -4.18
N GLY A 89 13.97 1.12 -5.14
CA GLY A 89 13.60 1.46 -6.51
C GLY A 89 12.77 0.37 -7.20
N VAL A 90 13.20 -0.90 -7.06
CA VAL A 90 12.47 -2.06 -7.60
C VAL A 90 11.10 -2.20 -6.94
N THR A 91 11.01 -2.02 -5.62
CA THR A 91 9.74 -2.10 -4.90
C THR A 91 8.78 -1.00 -5.33
N VAL A 92 9.23 0.25 -5.48
CA VAL A 92 8.39 1.35 -5.97
C VAL A 92 7.84 1.05 -7.36
N LEU A 93 8.69 0.58 -8.27
CA LEU A 93 8.28 0.20 -9.63
C LEU A 93 7.27 -0.96 -9.61
N SER A 94 7.52 -1.97 -8.79
CA SER A 94 6.63 -3.12 -8.61
C SER A 94 5.25 -2.69 -8.10
N ILE A 95 5.19 -1.81 -7.10
CA ILE A 95 3.94 -1.28 -6.55
C ILE A 95 3.19 -0.45 -7.59
N ALA A 96 3.88 0.34 -8.41
CA ALA A 96 3.27 1.13 -9.48
C ALA A 96 2.57 0.22 -10.51
N PHE A 97 3.27 -0.83 -10.98
CA PHE A 97 2.67 -1.82 -11.88
C PHE A 97 1.52 -2.58 -11.21
N PHE A 98 1.68 -2.99 -9.96
CA PHE A 98 0.65 -3.70 -9.21
C PHE A 98 -0.65 -2.88 -9.12
N ASN A 99 -0.55 -1.58 -8.81
CA ASN A 99 -1.71 -0.70 -8.77
C ASN A 99 -2.33 -0.50 -10.16
N PHE A 100 -1.53 -0.27 -11.20
CA PHE A 100 -2.04 -0.13 -12.57
C PHE A 100 -2.82 -1.38 -13.02
N PHE A 101 -2.24 -2.57 -12.87
CA PHE A 101 -2.90 -3.82 -13.22
C PHE A 101 -4.11 -4.10 -12.34
N GLY A 102 -4.04 -3.82 -11.04
CA GLY A 102 -5.16 -4.00 -10.10
C GLY A 102 -6.38 -3.15 -10.47
N VAL A 103 -6.18 -1.87 -10.77
CA VAL A 103 -7.26 -0.97 -11.20
C VAL A 103 -7.78 -1.38 -12.59
N SER A 104 -6.89 -1.81 -13.49
CA SER A 104 -7.28 -2.32 -14.80
C SER A 104 -8.15 -3.58 -14.70
N VAL A 105 -7.83 -4.51 -13.80
CA VAL A 105 -8.66 -5.69 -13.49
C VAL A 105 -10.02 -5.26 -12.93
N THR A 106 -10.03 -4.29 -12.01
CA THR A 106 -11.28 -3.77 -11.41
C THR A 106 -12.20 -3.16 -12.46
N LYS A 107 -11.62 -2.44 -13.45
CA LYS A 107 -12.36 -1.84 -14.55
C LYS A 107 -12.93 -2.86 -15.54
N ASN A 108 -12.20 -3.93 -15.83
CA ASN A 108 -12.57 -4.90 -16.88
C ASN A 108 -13.35 -6.11 -16.36
N LEU A 109 -13.21 -6.46 -15.08
CA LEU A 109 -13.86 -7.61 -14.46
C LEU A 109 -14.79 -7.15 -13.32
N SER A 110 -14.24 -6.89 -12.13
CA SER A 110 -14.93 -6.34 -10.94
C SER A 110 -13.95 -6.21 -9.77
N GLY A 111 -14.28 -5.45 -8.73
CA GLY A 111 -13.52 -5.39 -7.48
C GLY A 111 -13.41 -6.75 -6.77
N ALA A 112 -14.40 -7.63 -6.93
CA ALA A 112 -14.34 -9.00 -6.40
C ALA A 112 -13.21 -9.83 -7.05
N SER A 113 -12.94 -9.62 -8.34
CA SER A 113 -11.84 -10.32 -9.04
C SER A 113 -10.48 -9.85 -8.54
N ARG A 114 -10.34 -8.54 -8.24
CA ARG A 114 -9.13 -7.99 -7.63
C ARG A 114 -8.86 -8.62 -6.26
N ALA A 115 -9.89 -8.74 -5.41
CA ALA A 115 -9.75 -9.37 -4.10
C ALA A 115 -9.30 -10.85 -4.19
N THR A 116 -9.80 -11.60 -5.17
CA THR A 116 -9.34 -12.98 -5.41
C THR A 116 -7.89 -13.04 -5.85
N ILE A 117 -7.44 -12.13 -6.72
CA ILE A 117 -6.02 -12.05 -7.12
C ILE A 117 -5.12 -11.73 -5.92
N ASP A 118 -5.56 -10.82 -5.04
CA ASP A 118 -4.86 -10.51 -3.80
C ASP A 118 -4.73 -11.73 -2.88
N ALA A 119 -5.77 -12.56 -2.77
CA ALA A 119 -5.72 -13.81 -2.01
C ALA A 119 -4.73 -14.82 -2.63
N CYS A 120 -4.74 -14.95 -3.97
CA CYS A 120 -3.80 -15.82 -4.68
C CYS A 120 -2.34 -15.43 -4.43
N ARG A 121 -2.02 -14.13 -4.38
CA ARG A 121 -0.66 -13.65 -4.07
C ARG A 121 -0.16 -14.22 -2.75
N THR A 122 -0.98 -14.16 -1.69
CA THR A 122 -0.60 -14.71 -0.38
C THR A 122 -0.35 -16.21 -0.49
N ILE A 123 -1.23 -16.96 -1.16
CA ILE A 123 -1.04 -18.40 -1.35
C ILE A 123 0.29 -18.72 -2.06
N PHE A 124 0.65 -17.96 -3.10
CA PHE A 124 1.94 -18.13 -3.79
C PHE A 124 3.13 -17.93 -2.86
N VAL A 125 3.12 -16.87 -2.04
CA VAL A 125 4.19 -16.63 -1.06
C VAL A 125 4.33 -17.82 -0.11
N TRP A 126 3.21 -18.36 0.37
CA TRP A 126 3.22 -19.52 1.27
C TRP A 126 3.74 -20.77 0.58
N MET A 127 3.34 -21.03 -0.67
CA MET A 127 3.84 -22.18 -1.44
C MET A 127 5.36 -22.11 -1.66
N PHE A 128 5.89 -20.95 -2.06
CA PHE A 128 7.34 -20.78 -2.21
C PHE A 128 8.07 -20.86 -0.88
N SER A 129 7.53 -20.27 0.19
CA SER A 129 8.15 -20.32 1.53
C SER A 129 8.14 -21.70 2.16
N LEU A 130 7.20 -22.58 1.78
CA LEU A 130 7.16 -23.98 2.24
C LEU A 130 8.08 -24.89 1.41
N TYR A 131 8.36 -24.51 0.17
CA TYR A 131 9.23 -25.26 -0.74
C TYR A 131 10.72 -24.89 -0.62
N ALA A 132 11.03 -23.63 -0.30
CA ALA A 132 12.38 -23.13 -0.05
C ALA A 132 12.82 -23.39 1.39
#